data_AF-A0ABD2NQ54-F1
#
_entry.id   AF-A0ABD2NQ54-F1
#
_cell.length_a   1.000
_cell.length_b   1.000
_cell.length_c   1.000
_cell.angle_alpha   90.00
_cell.angle_beta   90.00
_cell.angle_gamma   90.00
#
_symmetry.space_group_name_H-M   'P 1'
#
loop_
_entity.id
_entity.type
_entity.pdbx_description
1 polymer ?
#
loop_
_entity_poly.entity_id
_entity_poly.type
_entity_poly.pdbx_seq_one_letter_code
_entity_poly.pdbx_strand_id
1 'polypeptide(L)'
;MDYRWSHTVNTKERHFKKTMHKNSHNMDIANKYKLYRKQSSQLIKATKYEFYKSKIKQNLNDPKKTWKTIKEATNDQVVRNEIKCILHDDNEKITDDRLKAREFNAYFSNIAKKLISRTKFMGQGYQAQKTREIRESFYLTPITETELLNQLNSLKTGVSCGEEGITAKLSK
;
A
#
# COMPACT_ATOMS: atom_id res chain seq x y z
N MET A 1 -8.28 16.49 7.38
CA MET A 1 -9.68 16.79 7.71
C MET A 1 -9.71 17.79 8.85
N ASP A 2 -10.42 18.90 8.69
CA ASP A 2 -10.48 19.96 9.69
C ASP A 2 -10.97 19.44 11.04
N TYR A 3 -10.08 19.47 12.02
CA TYR A 3 -10.36 19.17 13.43
C TYR A 3 -11.63 19.90 13.95
N ARG A 4 -11.94 21.08 13.38
CA ARG A 4 -13.14 21.89 13.70
C ARG A 4 -14.47 21.19 13.42
N TRP A 5 -14.58 20.37 12.36
CA TRP A 5 -15.85 19.75 11.96
C TRP A 5 -16.17 18.50 12.79
N SER A 6 -15.15 17.69 13.09
CA SER A 6 -15.30 16.55 14.02
C SER A 6 -15.64 17.02 15.43
N HIS A 7 -15.07 18.14 15.89
CA HIS A 7 -15.32 18.67 17.23
C HIS A 7 -16.75 19.21 17.39
N THR A 8 -17.29 19.91 16.39
CA THR A 8 -18.66 20.46 16.43
C THR A 8 -19.73 19.38 16.38
N VAL A 9 -19.56 18.33 15.56
CA VAL A 9 -20.49 17.19 15.50
C VAL A 9 -20.50 16.40 16.81
N ASN A 10 -19.33 16.11 17.39
CA ASN A 10 -19.23 15.43 18.69
C ASN A 10 -19.82 16.26 19.83
N THR A 11 -19.68 17.59 19.77
CA THR A 11 -20.25 18.49 20.79
C THR A 11 -21.78 18.47 20.72
N LYS A 12 -22.37 18.55 19.52
CA LYS A 12 -23.83 18.46 19.31
C LYS A 12 -24.39 17.10 19.73
N GLU A 13 -23.74 15.99 19.38
CA GLU A 13 -24.14 14.65 19.81
C GLU A 13 -24.10 14.52 21.34
N ARG A 14 -23.08 15.08 21.99
CA ARG A 14 -22.96 15.10 23.46
C ARG A 14 -24.09 15.89 24.12
N HIS A 15 -24.46 17.05 23.59
CA HIS A 15 -25.57 17.86 24.12
C HIS A 15 -26.90 17.13 23.94
N PHE A 16 -27.16 16.56 22.77
CA PHE A 16 -28.40 15.79 22.51
C PHE A 16 -28.50 14.54 23.40
N LYS A 17 -27.39 13.82 23.62
CA LYS A 17 -27.33 12.69 24.54
C LYS A 17 -27.66 13.11 25.97
N LYS A 18 -27.14 14.25 26.44
CA LYS A 18 -27.49 14.83 27.75
C LYS A 18 -28.97 15.17 27.85
N THR A 19 -29.57 15.77 26.81
CA THR A 19 -30.99 16.10 26.76
C THR A 19 -31.88 14.84 26.75
N MET A 20 -31.45 13.77 26.08
CA MET A 20 -32.13 12.47 26.12
C MET A 20 -32.12 11.87 27.53
N HIS A 21 -30.97 11.82 28.20
CA HIS A 21 -30.87 11.26 29.55
C HIS A 21 -31.72 12.03 30.58
N LYS A 22 -31.84 13.35 30.44
CA LYS A 22 -32.71 14.18 31.28
C LYS A 22 -34.21 13.94 31.04
N ASN A 23 -34.59 13.44 29.86
CA ASN A 23 -35.98 13.18 29.48
C ASN A 23 -36.20 11.69 29.17
N SER A 24 -35.70 10.81 30.05
CA SER A 24 -35.63 9.36 29.84
C SER A 24 -36.97 8.69 29.53
N HIS A 25 -38.10 9.27 29.97
CA HIS A 25 -39.44 8.72 29.76
C HIS A 25 -40.09 9.20 28.44
N ASN A 26 -39.46 10.13 27.72
CA ASN A 26 -39.98 10.68 26.47
C ASN A 26 -39.44 9.89 25.26
N MET A 27 -40.27 8.97 24.76
CA MET A 27 -39.98 8.12 23.60
C MET A 27 -39.66 8.92 22.33
N ASP A 28 -40.29 10.09 22.12
CA ASP A 28 -40.03 10.93 20.94
C ASP A 28 -38.64 11.54 20.95
N ILE A 29 -38.17 12.00 22.11
CA ILE A 29 -36.81 12.54 22.27
C ILE A 29 -35.78 11.43 22.03
N ALA A 30 -36.03 10.22 22.52
CA ALA A 30 -35.19 9.06 22.27
C ALA A 30 -35.12 8.69 20.78
N ASN A 31 -36.26 8.68 20.08
CA ASN A 31 -36.34 8.37 18.65
C ASN A 31 -35.66 9.46 17.80
N LYS A 32 -35.86 10.74 18.13
CA LYS A 32 -35.15 11.87 17.48
C LYS A 32 -33.64 11.75 17.64
N TYR A 33 -33.14 11.39 18.84
CA TYR A 33 -31.71 11.17 19.06
C TYR A 33 -31.17 10.02 18.21
N LYS A 34 -31.86 8.87 18.18
CA LYS A 34 -31.47 7.72 17.36
C LYS A 34 -31.39 8.08 15.88
N LEU A 35 -32.39 8.81 15.37
CA LEU A 35 -32.42 9.27 13.99
C LEU A 35 -31.26 10.21 13.67
N TYR A 36 -31.03 11.22 14.52
CA TYR A 36 -29.94 12.17 14.36
C TYR A 36 -28.57 11.48 14.37
N ARG A 37 -28.35 10.56 15.32
CA ARG A 37 -27.11 9.78 15.41
C ARG A 37 -26.87 8.93 14.16
N LYS A 38 -27.93 8.28 13.64
CA LYS A 38 -27.87 7.50 12.40
C LYS A 38 -27.49 8.39 11.22
N GLN A 39 -28.19 9.52 11.03
CA GLN A 39 -27.92 10.48 9.96
C GLN A 39 -26.50 11.04 10.04
N SER A 40 -26.06 11.45 11.23
CA SER A 40 -24.71 11.94 11.47
C SER A 40 -23.65 10.89 11.12
N SER A 41 -23.85 9.64 11.57
CA SER A 41 -22.94 8.54 11.27
C SER A 41 -22.89 8.24 9.77
N GLN A 42 -24.03 8.28 9.08
CA GLN A 42 -24.11 8.10 7.63
C GLN A 42 -23.37 9.22 6.89
N LEU A 43 -23.59 10.48 7.29
CA LEU A 43 -22.94 11.63 6.69
C LEU A 43 -21.41 11.55 6.88
N ILE A 44 -20.94 11.26 8.10
CA ILE A 44 -19.50 11.09 8.36
C ILE A 44 -18.89 10.02 7.46
N LYS A 45 -19.56 8.86 7.31
CA LYS A 45 -19.08 7.79 6.43
C LYS A 45 -19.02 8.23 4.97
N ALA A 46 -20.09 8.85 4.46
CA ALA A 46 -20.15 9.34 3.09
C ALA A 46 -19.07 10.40 2.80
N THR A 47 -18.92 11.39 3.69
CA THR A 47 -17.91 12.44 3.54
C THR A 47 -16.49 11.88 3.59
N LYS A 48 -16.19 10.93 4.50
CA LYS A 48 -14.88 10.25 4.55
C LYS A 48 -14.59 9.48 3.26
N TYR A 49 -15.57 8.73 2.77
CA TYR A 49 -15.44 7.98 1.54
C TYR A 49 -15.14 8.88 0.34
N GLU A 50 -15.96 9.93 0.12
CA GLU A 50 -15.76 10.84 -1.01
C GLU A 50 -14.43 11.61 -0.91
N PHE A 51 -14.02 12.00 0.31
CA PHE A 51 -12.71 12.63 0.52
C PHE A 51 -11.56 11.73 0.08
N TYR A 52 -11.49 10.49 0.56
CA TYR A 52 -10.40 9.57 0.22
C TYR A 52 -10.46 9.12 -1.24
N LYS A 53 -11.67 8.90 -1.78
CA LYS A 53 -11.88 8.59 -3.20
C LYS A 53 -11.35 9.70 -4.11
N SER A 54 -11.68 10.97 -3.81
CA SER A 54 -11.16 12.12 -4.56
C SER A 54 -9.64 12.24 -4.43
N LYS A 55 -9.10 12.09 -3.21
CA LYS A 55 -7.67 12.16 -2.94
C LYS A 55 -6.87 11.06 -3.64
N ILE A 56 -7.39 9.84 -3.74
CA ILE A 56 -6.77 8.74 -4.49
C ILE A 56 -6.80 9.04 -5.99
N LYS A 57 -7.94 9.50 -6.54
CA LYS A 57 -8.05 9.88 -7.94
C LYS A 57 -7.04 10.96 -8.35
N GLN A 58 -6.81 11.95 -7.50
CA GLN A 58 -5.82 13.01 -7.74
C GLN A 58 -4.37 12.51 -7.73
N ASN A 59 -4.09 11.36 -7.10
CA ASN A 59 -2.74 10.81 -6.93
C ASN A 59 -2.48 9.55 -7.76
N LEU A 60 -3.34 9.20 -8.73
CA LEU A 60 -3.22 7.97 -9.54
C LEU A 60 -1.84 7.81 -10.21
N ASN A 61 -1.23 8.91 -10.64
CA ASN A 61 0.07 8.90 -11.31
C ASN A 61 1.27 8.95 -10.33
N ASP A 62 1.02 9.02 -9.03
CA ASP A 62 2.05 9.05 -7.98
C ASP A 62 1.79 7.94 -6.95
N PRO A 63 2.36 6.75 -7.17
CA PRO A 63 2.20 5.61 -6.27
C PRO A 63 2.57 5.93 -4.82
N LYS A 64 3.57 6.80 -4.59
CA LYS A 64 4.04 7.18 -3.25
C LYS A 64 2.97 8.00 -2.53
N LYS A 65 2.34 8.97 -3.20
CA LYS A 65 1.23 9.76 -2.63
C LYS A 65 -0.04 8.93 -2.45
N THR A 66 -0.32 8.02 -3.38
CA THR A 66 -1.44 7.07 -3.25
C THR A 66 -1.26 6.20 -2.00
N TRP A 67 -0.07 5.63 -1.80
CA TRP A 67 0.22 4.81 -0.62
C TRP A 67 0.19 5.61 0.69
N LYS A 68 0.64 6.86 0.67
CA LYS A 68 0.50 7.78 1.81
C LYS A 68 -0.97 8.02 2.17
N THR A 69 -1.82 8.21 1.16
CA THR A 69 -3.27 8.41 1.33
C THR A 69 -3.95 7.18 1.90
N ILE A 70 -3.55 5.99 1.46
CA ILE A 70 -4.08 4.72 1.98
C ILE A 70 -3.71 4.55 3.46
N LYS A 71 -2.44 4.79 3.84
CA LYS A 71 -2.01 4.75 5.24
C LYS A 71 -2.78 5.71 6.14
N GLU A 72 -3.05 6.92 5.65
CA GLU A 72 -3.88 7.90 6.35
C GLU A 72 -5.33 7.40 6.54
N ALA A 73 -5.90 6.76 5.51
CA ALA A 73 -7.26 6.22 5.56
C ALA A 73 -7.41 5.03 6.51
N THR A 74 -6.41 4.16 6.57
CA THR A 74 -6.40 2.97 7.44
C THR A 74 -5.91 3.26 8.86
N ASN A 75 -5.45 4.49 9.13
CA ASN A 75 -4.76 4.87 10.37
C ASN A 75 -3.58 3.93 10.69
N ASP A 76 -2.93 3.45 9.64
CA ASP A 76 -1.84 2.49 9.75
C ASP A 76 -0.61 3.23 10.27
N GLN A 77 -0.28 2.97 11.53
CA GLN A 77 0.88 3.59 12.17
C GLN A 77 2.13 2.96 11.56
N VAL A 78 3.04 3.81 11.09
CA VAL A 78 4.34 3.33 10.61
C VAL A 78 5.13 2.87 11.84
N VAL A 79 5.01 1.59 12.18
CA VAL A 79 5.92 0.95 13.12
C VAL A 79 7.23 0.77 12.36
N ARG A 80 8.25 1.54 12.73
CA ARG A 80 9.61 1.31 12.26
C ARG A 80 10.12 0.07 13.00
N ASN A 81 9.93 -1.09 12.38
CA ASN A 81 10.54 -2.31 12.86
C ASN A 81 12.01 -2.28 12.45
N GLU A 82 12.88 -1.97 13.41
CA GLU A 82 14.32 -2.09 13.24
C GLU A 82 14.74 -3.55 13.42
N ILE A 83 15.59 -4.04 12.51
CA ILE A 83 16.18 -5.37 12.62
C ILE A 83 17.27 -5.28 13.69
N LYS A 84 16.94 -5.73 14.91
CA LYS A 84 17.83 -5.68 16.07
C LYS A 84 19.09 -6.52 15.87
N CYS A 85 18.94 -7.74 15.38
CA CYS A 85 20.05 -8.63 15.07
C CYS A 85 19.64 -9.69 14.05
N ILE A 86 20.63 -10.26 13.37
CA ILE A 86 20.51 -11.51 12.61
C ILE A 86 21.13 -12.61 13.47
N LEU A 87 20.48 -13.76 13.55
CA LEU A 87 21.04 -14.96 14.17
C LEU A 87 21.73 -15.78 13.07
N HIS A 88 23.05 -15.94 13.18
CA HIS A 88 23.83 -16.79 12.29
C HIS A 88 23.68 -18.26 12.69
N ASP A 89 23.98 -19.18 11.77
CA ASP A 89 23.87 -20.64 12.00
C ASP A 89 24.73 -21.12 13.19
N ASP A 90 25.81 -20.40 13.51
CA ASP A 90 26.70 -20.67 14.66
C ASP A 90 26.19 -20.09 15.99
N ASN A 91 24.91 -19.69 16.05
CA ASN A 91 24.29 -19.03 17.18
C ASN A 91 24.86 -17.63 17.53
N GLU A 92 25.71 -17.08 16.66
CA GLU A 92 26.23 -15.72 16.79
C GLU A 92 25.17 -14.68 16.43
N LYS A 93 25.08 -13.62 17.24
CA LYS A 93 24.17 -12.50 17.00
C LYS A 93 24.92 -11.36 16.30
N ILE A 94 24.53 -11.10 15.07
CA ILE A 94 25.07 -10.00 14.28
C ILE A 94 24.20 -8.77 14.51
N THR A 95 24.74 -7.76 15.21
CA THR A 95 24.06 -6.49 15.48
C THR A 95 24.52 -5.35 14.58
N ASP A 96 25.76 -5.41 14.08
CA ASP A 96 26.35 -4.40 13.19
C ASP A 96 25.62 -4.29 11.84
N ASP A 97 25.30 -3.06 11.43
CA ASP A 97 24.50 -2.79 10.23
C ASP A 97 25.20 -3.20 8.92
N ARG A 98 26.53 -3.05 8.83
CA ARG A 98 27.28 -3.45 7.63
C ARG A 98 27.34 -4.96 7.50
N LEU A 99 27.58 -5.65 8.61
CA LEU A 99 27.55 -7.11 8.64
C LEU A 99 26.14 -7.63 8.32
N LYS A 100 25.07 -7.04 8.89
CA LYS A 100 23.69 -7.41 8.54
C LYS A 100 23.41 -7.28 7.04
N ALA A 101 23.81 -6.17 6.43
CA ALA A 101 23.65 -5.95 5.00
C ALA A 101 24.42 -6.98 4.15
N ARG A 102 25.65 -7.32 4.58
CA ARG A 102 26.48 -8.33 3.93
C ARG A 102 25.81 -9.71 3.98
N GLU A 103 25.29 -10.11 5.14
CA GLU A 103 24.60 -11.39 5.29
C GLU A 103 23.33 -11.47 4.44
N PHE A 104 22.53 -10.40 4.37
CA PHE A 104 21.38 -10.35 3.47
C PHE A 104 21.77 -10.52 2.00
N ASN A 105 22.79 -9.80 1.54
CA ASN A 105 23.30 -9.95 0.18
C ASN A 105 23.77 -11.39 -0.08
N ALA A 106 24.61 -11.93 0.81
CA ALA A 106 25.13 -13.29 0.69
C ALA A 106 23.99 -14.32 0.63
N TYR A 107 22.94 -14.15 1.43
CA TYR A 107 21.78 -15.02 1.43
C TYR A 107 20.99 -14.92 0.12
N PHE A 108 20.51 -13.73 -0.26
CA PHE A 108 19.61 -13.57 -1.41
C PHE A 108 20.31 -13.78 -2.76
N SER A 109 21.60 -13.50 -2.87
CA SER A 109 22.38 -13.82 -4.08
C SER A 109 22.59 -15.33 -4.27
N ASN A 110 22.53 -16.13 -3.20
CA ASN A 110 22.84 -17.56 -3.25
C ASN A 110 21.63 -18.48 -3.02
N ILE A 111 20.49 -17.96 -2.55
CA ILE A 111 19.31 -18.78 -2.24
C ILE A 111 18.82 -19.55 -3.46
N ALA A 112 18.83 -18.93 -4.65
CA ALA A 112 18.43 -19.60 -5.89
C ALA A 112 19.31 -20.82 -6.19
N LYS A 113 20.64 -20.69 -6.07
CA LYS A 113 21.59 -21.78 -6.25
C LYS A 113 21.35 -22.90 -5.23
N LYS A 114 21.16 -22.54 -3.96
CA LYS A 114 20.84 -23.50 -2.88
C LYS A 114 19.55 -24.26 -3.17
N LEU A 115 18.50 -23.58 -3.64
CA LEU A 115 17.23 -24.21 -3.99
C LEU A 115 17.39 -25.17 -5.17
N ILE A 116 18.03 -24.73 -6.26
CA ILE A 116 18.27 -25.56 -7.45
C ILE A 116 19.07 -26.82 -7.09
N SER A 117 20.10 -26.69 -6.25
CA SER A 117 20.91 -27.84 -5.81
C SER A 117 20.14 -28.85 -4.96
N ARG A 118 19.09 -28.41 -4.24
CA ARG A 118 18.26 -29.25 -3.37
C ARG A 118 17.07 -29.87 -4.11
N THR A 119 16.62 -29.23 -5.18
CA THR A 119 15.56 -29.78 -6.03
C THR A 119 16.13 -30.89 -6.90
N LYS A 120 15.68 -32.13 -6.67
CA LYS A 120 15.82 -33.19 -7.66
C LYS A 120 14.89 -32.83 -8.82
N PHE A 121 15.44 -32.45 -9.97
CA PHE A 121 14.67 -32.42 -11.22
C PHE A 121 14.25 -33.84 -11.53
N MET A 122 13.10 -34.28 -10.98
CA MET A 122 12.38 -35.40 -11.54
C MET A 122 11.86 -34.90 -12.88
N GLY A 123 12.49 -35.34 -13.96
CA GLY A 123 12.09 -35.03 -15.34
C GLY A 123 10.72 -35.60 -15.70
N GLN A 124 9.69 -35.28 -14.92
CA GLN A 124 8.32 -35.38 -15.38
C GLN A 124 8.14 -34.21 -16.33
N GLY A 125 8.36 -34.49 -17.62
CA GLY A 125 8.03 -33.55 -18.68
C GLY A 125 6.63 -33.01 -18.40
N TYR A 126 6.53 -31.69 -18.29
CA TYR A 126 5.26 -31.01 -18.12
C TYR A 126 4.36 -31.42 -19.30
N GLN A 127 3.45 -32.36 -19.05
CA GLN A 127 2.39 -32.71 -19.98
C GLN A 127 1.47 -31.50 -19.95
N ALA A 128 1.62 -30.59 -20.92
CA ALA A 128 0.77 -29.43 -21.05
C ALA A 128 -0.68 -29.89 -20.93
N GLN A 129 -1.36 -29.50 -19.85
CA GLN A 129 -2.78 -29.79 -19.69
C GLN A 129 -3.47 -29.30 -20.94
N LYS A 130 -4.21 -30.19 -21.60
CA LYS A 130 -4.97 -29.88 -22.81
C LYS A 130 -5.71 -28.57 -22.60
N THR A 131 -5.44 -27.66 -23.53
CA THR A 131 -5.86 -26.26 -23.63
C THR A 131 -7.15 -25.95 -22.90
N ARG A 132 -7.03 -25.36 -21.70
CA ARG A 132 -8.11 -24.54 -21.15
C ARG A 132 -8.28 -23.36 -22.10
N GLU A 133 -9.50 -23.05 -22.52
CA GLU A 133 -9.77 -21.82 -23.27
C GLU A 133 -9.39 -20.63 -22.38
N ILE A 134 -8.23 -20.03 -22.66
CA ILE A 134 -7.80 -18.80 -22.00
C ILE A 134 -8.63 -17.67 -22.61
N ARG A 135 -9.66 -17.25 -21.88
CA ARG A 135 -10.56 -16.16 -22.31
C ARG A 135 -9.89 -14.78 -22.29
N GLU A 136 -8.79 -14.66 -21.57
CA GLU A 136 -8.03 -13.42 -21.40
C GLU A 136 -6.61 -13.63 -21.90
N SER A 137 -6.37 -13.25 -23.15
CA SER A 137 -5.03 -13.25 -23.74
C SER A 137 -4.42 -11.86 -23.67
N PHE A 138 -3.11 -11.83 -23.44
CA PHE A 138 -2.31 -10.62 -23.54
C PHE A 138 -1.56 -10.66 -24.87
N TYR A 139 -1.70 -9.61 -25.66
CA TYR A 139 -1.00 -9.45 -26.93
C TYR A 139 0.01 -8.32 -26.81
N LEU A 140 1.23 -8.59 -27.28
CA LEU A 140 2.25 -7.55 -27.46
C LEU A 140 2.05 -6.92 -28.84
N THR A 141 1.94 -5.59 -28.86
CA THR A 141 1.95 -4.82 -30.11
C THR A 141 3.37 -4.36 -30.43
N PRO A 142 3.72 -4.18 -31.71
CA PRO A 142 4.98 -3.54 -32.08
C PRO A 142 5.12 -2.17 -31.42
N ILE A 143 6.31 -1.88 -30.89
CA ILE A 143 6.59 -0.58 -30.28
C ILE A 143 6.59 0.50 -31.35
N THR A 144 6.00 1.65 -31.03
CA THR A 144 6.02 2.82 -31.92
C THR A 144 7.14 3.77 -31.53
N GLU A 145 7.65 4.53 -32.50
CA GLU A 145 8.70 5.53 -32.25
C GLU A 145 8.25 6.57 -31.21
N THR A 146 6.99 7.00 -31.29
CA THR A 146 6.41 7.96 -30.34
C THR A 146 6.33 7.39 -28.93
N GLU A 147 5.93 6.13 -28.77
CA GLU A 147 5.95 5.44 -27.48
C GLU A 147 7.37 5.37 -26.92
N LEU A 148 8.36 5.01 -27.74
CA LEU A 148 9.75 4.94 -27.35
C LEU A 148 10.29 6.31 -26.89
N LEU A 149 10.04 7.37 -27.66
CA LEU A 149 10.44 8.73 -27.31
C LEU A 149 9.76 9.22 -26.03
N ASN A 150 8.47 8.91 -25.85
CA ASN A 150 7.74 9.24 -24.63
C ASN A 150 8.34 8.54 -23.40
N GLN A 151 8.67 7.25 -23.53
CA GLN A 151 9.31 6.51 -22.44
C GLN A 151 10.70 7.08 -22.12
N LEU A 152 11.52 7.35 -23.14
CA LEU A 152 12.86 7.93 -23.00
C LEU A 152 12.80 9.29 -22.26
N ASN A 153 11.87 10.16 -22.66
CA ASN A 153 11.66 11.46 -22.03
C ASN A 153 11.13 11.34 -20.60
N SER A 154 10.38 10.28 -20.28
CA SER A 154 9.85 10.03 -18.93
C SER A 154 10.90 9.54 -17.93
N LEU A 155 12.08 9.09 -18.39
CA LEU A 155 13.13 8.56 -17.52
C LEU A 155 13.59 9.62 -16.50
N LYS A 156 13.67 9.23 -15.23
CA LYS A 156 14.13 10.13 -14.17
C LYS A 156 15.64 10.31 -14.26
N THR A 157 16.10 11.56 -14.29
CA THR A 157 17.52 11.89 -14.17
C THR A 157 17.95 11.80 -12.69
N GLY A 158 19.21 11.44 -12.45
CA GLY A 158 19.76 11.34 -11.09
C GLY A 158 19.48 10.02 -10.35
N VAL A 159 19.03 8.98 -11.05
CA VAL A 159 18.97 7.60 -10.51
C VAL A 159 20.32 6.91 -10.72
N SER A 160 20.70 6.04 -9.79
CA SER A 160 21.92 5.23 -9.89
C SER A 160 21.92 4.41 -11.17
N CYS A 161 23.09 4.32 -11.81
CA CYS A 161 23.27 3.46 -12.96
C CYS A 161 23.39 1.98 -12.56
N GLY A 162 23.02 1.07 -13.47
CA GLY A 162 23.41 -0.33 -13.39
C GLY A 162 24.91 -0.53 -13.60
N GLU A 163 25.33 -1.79 -13.63
CA GLU A 163 26.74 -2.20 -13.73
C GLU A 163 27.47 -1.62 -14.97
N GLU A 164 26.72 -1.37 -16.05
CA GLU A 164 27.22 -0.89 -17.35
C GLU A 164 27.42 0.64 -17.46
N GLY A 165 27.11 1.43 -16.44
CA GLY A 165 27.41 2.89 -16.44
C GLY A 165 26.52 3.80 -17.34
N ILE A 166 25.56 3.25 -18.09
CA ILE A 166 24.58 4.02 -18.89
C ILE A 166 23.50 4.69 -18.01
N THR A 167 23.55 6.02 -17.90
CA THR A 167 22.55 6.80 -17.13
C THR A 167 21.47 7.40 -18.02
N ALA A 168 20.28 7.64 -17.47
CA ALA A 168 19.19 8.33 -18.17
C ALA A 168 19.54 9.75 -18.65
N LYS A 169 20.63 10.35 -18.14
CA LYS A 169 21.15 11.64 -18.63
C LYS A 169 21.88 11.51 -19.96
N LEU A 170 22.47 10.34 -20.25
CA LEU A 170 23.19 10.09 -21.50
C LEU A 170 22.24 9.70 -22.65
N SER A 171 21.05 9.22 -22.32
CA SER A 171 20.06 8.74 -23.29
C SER A 171 18.97 9.76 -23.63
N LYS A 172 18.98 10.95 -22.99
CA LYS A 172 18.11 12.09 -23.29
C LYS A 172 18.91 13.16 -24.01
#